data_AF-A0A7Z7J676-F1
#
_entry.id   AF-A0A7Z7J676-F1
#
_cell.length_a   1.000
_cell.length_b   1.000
_cell.length_c   1.000
_cell.angle_alpha   90.00
_cell.angle_beta   90.00
_cell.angle_gamma   90.00
#
_symmetry.space_group_name_H-M   'P 1'
#
loop_
_entity.id
_entity.type
_entity.pdbx_description
1 polymer ?
#
loop_
_entity_poly.entity_id
_entity_poly.type
_entity_poly.pdbx_seq_one_letter_code
_entity_poly.pdbx_strand_id
1 'polypeptide(L)'
;MTYLATLLLIFLSSSTAAAVPKAWLERVPDSAGSWRDWAAIPESAFFEVPGPMFSNAEALLADAAFLAQEQSDMASFGRPDFACPASTKPYLLRAAYINHGTGRFGLDWAGSMLIVSHASLGPGGPPGRSALVACLSQAPSAVFSSLSGAI
;
A
#
# COMPACT_ATOMS: atom_id res chain seq x y z
N MET A 1 -49.78 50.23 -18.23
CA MET A 1 -49.70 48.97 -17.46
C MET A 1 -48.36 48.34 -17.78
N THR A 2 -47.37 48.55 -16.91
CA THR A 2 -45.97 48.20 -17.17
C THR A 2 -45.59 47.12 -16.16
N TYR A 3 -45.36 45.88 -16.63
CA TYR A 3 -45.02 44.75 -15.78
C TYR A 3 -43.52 44.77 -15.47
N LEU A 4 -43.18 44.89 -14.18
CA LEU A 4 -41.83 44.81 -13.66
C LEU A 4 -41.47 43.33 -13.50
N ALA A 5 -40.54 42.82 -14.32
CA ALA A 5 -40.05 41.45 -14.22
C ALA A 5 -38.99 41.34 -13.12
N THR A 6 -39.26 40.54 -12.09
CA THR A 6 -38.32 40.25 -11.00
C THR A 6 -37.47 39.02 -11.36
N LEU A 7 -36.17 39.22 -11.56
CA LEU A 7 -35.20 38.14 -11.78
C LEU A 7 -34.71 37.61 -10.42
N LEU A 8 -35.14 36.38 -10.07
CA LEU A 8 -34.72 35.68 -8.87
C LEU A 8 -33.44 34.88 -9.17
N LEU A 9 -32.29 35.36 -8.68
CA LEU A 9 -31.01 34.65 -8.72
C LEU A 9 -31.00 33.54 -7.67
N ILE A 10 -31.17 32.29 -8.11
CA ILE A 10 -31.05 31.10 -7.25
C ILE A 10 -29.56 30.77 -7.14
N PHE A 11 -28.95 31.06 -5.99
CA PHE A 11 -27.63 30.56 -5.64
C PHE A 11 -27.76 29.05 -5.34
N LEU A 12 -27.33 28.20 -6.27
CA LEU A 12 -27.16 26.78 -6.02
C LEU A 12 -25.93 26.56 -5.13
N SER A 13 -26.16 26.44 -3.82
CA SER A 13 -25.17 25.94 -2.87
C SER A 13 -24.83 24.49 -3.22
N SER A 14 -23.73 24.29 -3.95
CA SER A 14 -23.20 22.96 -4.22
C SER A 14 -22.63 22.40 -2.93
N SER A 15 -23.33 21.43 -2.32
CA SER A 15 -22.79 20.67 -1.19
C SER A 15 -21.68 19.75 -1.72
N THR A 16 -20.43 20.17 -1.55
CA THR A 16 -19.27 19.30 -1.76
C THR A 16 -19.26 18.27 -0.64
N ALA A 17 -19.76 17.07 -0.94
CA ALA A 17 -19.56 15.92 -0.06
C ALA A 17 -18.05 15.72 0.13
N ALA A 18 -17.57 15.87 1.37
CA ALA A 18 -16.18 15.61 1.70
C ALA A 18 -15.87 14.14 1.39
N ALA A 19 -15.00 13.90 0.41
CA ALA A 19 -14.56 12.56 0.07
C ALA A 19 -13.86 11.95 1.30
N VAL A 20 -14.30 10.78 1.74
CA VAL A 20 -13.63 10.01 2.80
C VAL A 20 -12.21 9.68 2.30
N PRO A 21 -11.16 9.98 3.08
CA PRO A 21 -9.79 9.65 2.68
C PRO A 21 -9.67 8.14 2.41
N LYS A 22 -9.28 7.78 1.18
CA LYS A 22 -9.02 6.38 0.82
C LYS A 22 -7.84 5.86 1.64
N ALA A 23 -8.00 4.70 2.26
CA ALA A 23 -6.92 4.06 3.01
C ALA A 23 -5.72 3.78 2.10
N TRP A 24 -4.50 3.83 2.67
CA TRP A 24 -3.28 3.52 1.94
C TRP A 24 -3.28 2.06 1.43
N LEU A 25 -3.65 1.14 2.32
CA LEU A 25 -3.99 -0.24 1.99
C LEU A 25 -5.31 -0.59 2.67
N GLU A 26 -6.12 -1.39 2.00
CA GLU A 26 -7.31 -1.98 2.60
C GLU A 26 -6.90 -3.10 3.57
N ARG A 27 -7.77 -3.42 4.53
CA ARG A 27 -7.56 -4.57 5.41
C ARG A 27 -7.73 -5.86 4.61
N VAL A 28 -6.99 -6.91 4.98
CA VAL A 28 -7.21 -8.27 4.47
C VAL A 28 -8.70 -8.66 4.57
N PRO A 29 -9.33 -9.11 3.47
CA PRO A 29 -10.73 -9.53 3.48
C PRO A 29 -10.88 -10.94 4.06
N ASP A 30 -12.06 -11.27 4.60
CA ASP A 30 -12.35 -12.61 5.12
C ASP A 30 -12.22 -13.71 4.04
N SER A 31 -12.40 -13.35 2.77
CA SER A 31 -12.20 -14.25 1.63
C SER A 31 -10.75 -14.71 1.43
N ALA A 32 -9.78 -14.07 2.09
CA ALA A 32 -8.38 -14.50 2.09
C ALA A 32 -8.14 -15.76 2.93
N GLY A 33 -9.12 -16.22 3.72
CA GLY A 33 -8.99 -17.42 4.55
C GLY A 33 -8.08 -17.23 5.76
N SER A 34 -7.56 -18.34 6.31
CA SER A 34 -6.70 -18.31 7.49
C SER A 34 -5.25 -18.04 7.13
N TRP A 35 -4.53 -17.28 7.97
CA TRP A 35 -3.09 -17.05 7.83
C TRP A 35 -2.26 -18.34 7.80
N ARG A 36 -2.79 -19.44 8.34
CA ARG A 36 -2.14 -20.76 8.32
C ARG A 36 -2.07 -21.38 6.93
N ASP A 37 -2.94 -20.96 6.03
CA ASP A 37 -3.04 -21.47 4.66
C ASP A 37 -2.32 -20.56 3.66
N TRP A 38 -1.79 -19.42 4.12
CA TRP A 38 -1.07 -18.49 3.26
C TRP A 38 0.35 -18.99 2.97
N ALA A 39 0.84 -18.72 1.77
CA ALA A 39 2.19 -19.07 1.37
C ALA A 39 3.14 -17.89 1.58
N ALA A 40 3.99 -18.00 2.60
CA ALA A 40 4.96 -16.97 2.94
C ALA A 40 5.99 -16.75 1.83
N ILE A 41 6.29 -15.48 1.55
CA ILE A 41 7.39 -15.05 0.72
C ILE A 41 8.62 -14.84 1.62
N PRO A 42 9.79 -15.41 1.28
CA PRO A 42 11.00 -15.27 2.11
C PRO A 42 11.40 -13.80 2.32
N GLU A 43 11.89 -13.47 3.52
CA GLU A 43 12.39 -12.11 3.83
C GLU A 43 13.52 -11.66 2.88
N SER A 44 14.30 -12.58 2.33
CA SER A 44 15.33 -12.27 1.34
C SER A 44 14.79 -11.86 -0.03
N ALA A 45 13.50 -12.07 -0.28
CA ALA A 45 12.83 -11.77 -1.56
C ALA A 45 12.14 -10.40 -1.54
N PHE A 46 12.29 -9.60 -0.48
CA PHE A 46 11.79 -8.23 -0.44
C PHE A 46 12.63 -7.34 0.47
N PHE A 47 12.42 -6.03 0.38
CA PHE A 47 12.98 -5.06 1.31
C PHE A 47 12.05 -3.85 1.45
N GLU A 48 12.18 -3.13 2.57
CA GLU A 48 11.51 -1.85 2.78
C GLU A 48 12.26 -0.72 2.09
N VAL A 49 11.52 0.13 1.37
CA VAL A 49 12.09 1.33 0.75
C VAL A 49 12.54 2.29 1.87
N PRO A 50 13.83 2.66 1.93
CA PRO A 50 14.34 3.52 2.99
C PRO A 50 13.65 4.89 2.99
N GLY A 51 13.48 5.49 4.18
CA GLY A 51 12.83 6.79 4.36
C GLY A 51 13.25 7.91 3.39
N PRO A 52 14.55 8.10 3.09
CA PRO A 52 14.98 9.11 2.10
C PRO A 52 14.46 8.89 0.68
N MET A 53 14.13 7.65 0.32
CA MET A 53 13.62 7.25 -0.99
C MET A 53 12.09 7.07 -0.99
N PHE A 54 11.46 7.07 0.19
CA PHE A 54 10.04 6.79 0.34
C PHE A 54 9.14 7.81 -0.36
N SER A 55 9.49 9.10 -0.36
CA SER A 55 8.65 10.13 -1.01
C SER A 55 8.46 9.87 -2.51
N ASN A 56 9.48 9.37 -3.20
CA ASN A 56 9.40 8.97 -4.59
C ASN A 56 8.53 7.71 -4.77
N ALA A 57 8.75 6.69 -3.93
CA ALA A 57 7.93 5.48 -3.95
C ALA A 57 6.45 5.77 -3.67
N GLU A 58 6.15 6.65 -2.71
CA GLU A 58 4.80 7.07 -2.36
C GLU A 58 4.13 7.78 -3.55
N ALA A 59 4.85 8.66 -4.24
CA ALA A 59 4.33 9.35 -5.43
C ALA A 59 4.00 8.37 -6.56
N LEU A 60 4.87 7.39 -6.83
CA LEU A 60 4.60 6.34 -7.83
C LEU A 60 3.37 5.50 -7.44
N LEU A 61 3.24 5.17 -6.16
CA LEU A 61 2.14 4.39 -5.62
C LEU A 61 0.87 5.22 -5.34
N ALA A 62 0.79 6.50 -5.73
CA ALA A 62 -0.33 7.38 -5.36
C ALA A 62 -1.71 6.85 -5.80
N ASP A 63 -1.76 6.19 -6.97
CA ASP A 63 -3.01 5.70 -7.56
C ASP A 63 -3.13 4.16 -7.60
N ALA A 64 -2.06 3.44 -7.29
CA ALA A 64 -2.01 1.99 -7.38
C ALA A 64 -1.43 1.35 -6.10
N ALA A 65 -1.94 0.19 -5.72
CA ALA A 65 -1.44 -0.55 -4.56
C ALA A 65 -0.09 -1.26 -4.85
N PHE A 66 0.21 -1.49 -6.12
CA PHE A 66 1.46 -2.05 -6.59
C PHE A 66 1.76 -1.63 -8.02
N LEU A 67 3.03 -1.65 -8.40
CA LEU A 67 3.51 -1.39 -9.76
C LEU A 67 4.63 -2.38 -10.10
N ALA A 68 4.61 -2.94 -11.31
CA ALA A 68 5.76 -3.68 -11.82
C ALA A 68 6.94 -2.72 -12.00
N GLN A 69 8.15 -3.19 -11.70
CA GLN A 69 9.39 -2.44 -11.83
C GLN A 69 10.36 -3.19 -12.75
N GLU A 70 11.40 -2.49 -13.18
CA GLU A 70 12.55 -3.08 -13.83
C GLU A 70 13.68 -3.30 -12.82
N GLN A 71 14.58 -4.24 -13.12
CA GLN A 71 15.74 -4.52 -12.27
C GLN A 71 16.66 -3.29 -12.11
N SER A 72 16.66 -2.38 -13.09
CA SER A 72 17.38 -1.11 -13.04
C SER A 72 16.87 -0.14 -11.98
N ASP A 73 15.62 -0.31 -11.53
CA ASP A 73 14.96 0.66 -10.65
C ASP A 73 15.39 0.51 -9.18
N MET A 74 16.04 -0.61 -8.82
CA MET A 74 16.35 -0.94 -7.43
C MET A 74 17.30 0.07 -6.77
N ALA A 75 18.16 0.72 -7.57
CA ALA A 75 19.00 1.82 -7.11
C ALA A 75 18.17 3.02 -6.61
N SER A 76 17.09 3.35 -7.31
CA SER A 76 16.15 4.42 -6.94
C SER A 76 15.37 4.12 -5.65
N PHE A 77 15.31 2.85 -5.26
CA PHE A 77 14.70 2.39 -4.01
C PHE A 77 15.73 2.08 -2.92
N GLY A 78 17.00 2.43 -3.12
CA GLY A 78 18.04 2.34 -2.09
C GLY A 78 18.71 0.96 -1.95
N ARG A 79 18.48 0.03 -2.89
CA ARG A 79 19.10 -1.31 -2.91
C ARG A 79 19.61 -1.68 -4.31
N PRO A 80 20.67 -1.04 -4.82
CA PRO A 80 21.22 -1.34 -6.15
C PRO A 80 21.74 -2.79 -6.31
N ASP A 81 21.99 -3.47 -5.19
CA ASP A 81 22.45 -4.86 -5.10
C ASP A 81 21.30 -5.89 -5.08
N PHE A 82 20.07 -5.45 -4.86
CA PHE A 82 18.94 -6.35 -4.76
C PHE A 82 18.49 -6.82 -6.14
N ALA A 83 18.60 -8.13 -6.40
CA ALA A 83 18.30 -8.71 -7.70
C ALA A 83 17.23 -9.79 -7.58
N CYS A 84 16.20 -9.71 -8.42
CA CYS A 84 15.19 -10.75 -8.49
C CYS A 84 15.71 -11.98 -9.25
N PRO A 85 15.43 -13.20 -8.74
CA PRO A 85 15.67 -14.42 -9.51
C PRO A 85 14.95 -14.38 -10.86
N ALA A 86 15.52 -15.06 -11.86
CA ALA A 86 15.00 -15.05 -13.25
C ALA A 86 13.52 -15.50 -13.38
N SER A 87 13.01 -16.26 -12.41
CA SER A 87 11.61 -16.71 -12.36
C SER A 87 10.65 -15.71 -11.71
N THR A 88 11.12 -14.52 -11.33
CA THR A 88 10.34 -13.50 -10.61
C THR A 88 10.60 -12.11 -11.20
N LYS A 89 9.76 -11.15 -10.86
CA LYS A 89 9.91 -9.75 -11.26
C LYS A 89 9.82 -8.84 -10.05
N PRO A 90 10.54 -7.70 -10.04
CA PRO A 90 10.41 -6.73 -8.97
C PRO A 90 9.07 -5.99 -9.08
N TYR A 91 8.41 -5.82 -7.95
CA TYR A 91 7.21 -5.02 -7.79
C TYR A 91 7.42 -4.03 -6.65
N LEU A 92 7.06 -2.77 -6.88
CA LEU A 92 6.90 -1.77 -5.85
C LEU A 92 5.51 -1.92 -5.26
N LEU A 93 5.40 -2.00 -3.93
CA LEU A 93 4.18 -2.29 -3.19
C LEU A 93 3.91 -1.20 -2.17
N ARG A 94 2.65 -0.81 -2.00
CA ARG A 94 2.22 -0.09 -0.81
C ARG A 94 2.43 -0.98 0.41
N ALA A 95 2.82 -0.38 1.52
CA ALA A 95 2.89 -1.02 2.82
C ALA A 95 2.41 -0.09 3.93
N ALA A 96 1.96 -0.67 5.02
CA ALA A 96 1.59 0.09 6.20
C ALA A 96 2.25 -0.53 7.43
N TYR A 97 2.65 0.31 8.38
CA TYR A 97 3.21 -0.13 9.65
C TYR A 97 2.40 0.45 10.81
N ILE A 98 2.56 -0.16 11.98
CA ILE A 98 2.19 0.43 13.25
C ILE A 98 3.48 0.57 14.07
N ASN A 99 3.69 1.70 14.74
CA ASN A 99 4.93 2.02 15.49
C ASN A 99 6.20 1.90 14.63
N HIS A 100 6.50 2.96 13.86
CA HIS A 100 7.66 3.03 12.97
C HIS A 100 8.97 2.63 13.67
N GLY A 101 9.83 1.90 12.96
CA GLY A 101 11.13 1.47 13.47
C GLY A 101 11.08 0.35 14.52
N THR A 102 9.89 -0.15 14.83
CA THR A 102 9.70 -1.35 15.65
C THR A 102 8.99 -2.40 14.82
N GLY A 103 9.42 -3.66 14.92
CA GLY A 103 8.78 -4.74 14.20
C GLY A 103 9.41 -5.10 12.86
N ARG A 104 8.67 -5.87 12.07
CA ARG A 104 9.09 -6.38 10.77
C ARG A 104 7.91 -6.50 9.82
N PHE A 105 8.21 -6.32 8.54
CA PHE A 105 7.29 -6.64 7.46
C PHE A 105 7.33 -8.13 7.12
N GLY A 106 6.18 -8.66 6.72
CA GLY A 106 6.04 -9.96 6.08
C GLY A 106 5.23 -9.85 4.80
N LEU A 107 5.42 -10.80 3.89
CA LEU A 107 4.67 -10.91 2.66
C LEU A 107 4.16 -12.33 2.51
N ASP A 108 2.87 -12.47 2.20
CA ASP A 108 2.22 -13.76 2.08
C ASP A 108 1.27 -13.79 0.88
N TRP A 109 1.20 -14.92 0.18
CA TRP A 109 0.17 -15.18 -0.83
C TRP A 109 -1.06 -15.83 -0.19
N ALA A 110 -2.21 -15.18 -0.36
CA ALA A 110 -3.53 -15.77 -0.12
C ALA A 110 -4.21 -16.00 -1.47
N GLY A 111 -3.93 -17.15 -2.10
CA GLY A 111 -4.29 -17.37 -3.50
C GLY A 111 -3.55 -16.41 -4.43
N SER A 112 -4.29 -15.56 -5.17
CA SER A 112 -3.71 -14.49 -6.02
C SER A 112 -3.59 -13.14 -5.30
N MET A 113 -4.07 -13.02 -4.06
CA MET A 113 -3.97 -11.80 -3.27
C MET A 113 -2.64 -11.75 -2.54
N LEU A 114 -2.03 -10.58 -2.47
CA LEU A 114 -0.81 -10.36 -1.71
C LEU A 114 -1.16 -9.67 -0.39
N ILE A 115 -0.72 -10.26 0.72
CA ILE A 115 -0.88 -9.69 2.05
C ILE A 115 0.45 -9.09 2.50
N VAL A 116 0.43 -7.80 2.83
CA VAL A 116 1.55 -7.09 3.43
C VAL A 116 1.28 -6.99 4.92
N SER A 117 2.02 -7.78 5.70
CA SER A 117 1.91 -7.78 7.16
C SER A 117 2.96 -6.89 7.79
N HIS A 118 2.61 -6.28 8.92
CA HIS A 118 3.58 -5.63 9.81
C HIS A 118 3.27 -6.00 11.26
N ALA A 119 4.23 -6.66 11.91
CA ALA A 119 4.16 -7.03 13.30
C ALA A 119 5.06 -6.11 14.13
N SER A 120 4.47 -5.25 14.96
CA SER A 120 5.19 -4.24 15.75
C SER A 120 5.26 -4.57 17.24
N LEU A 121 6.21 -3.93 17.92
CA LEU A 121 6.29 -3.97 19.37
C LEU A 121 5.48 -2.79 19.96
N GLY A 122 4.82 -3.04 21.08
CA GLY A 122 4.08 -2.03 21.84
C GLY A 122 2.65 -1.76 21.34
N PRO A 123 1.90 -0.92 22.09
CA PRO A 123 0.49 -0.68 21.86
C PRO A 123 0.24 -0.07 20.48
N GLY A 124 -0.89 -0.46 19.87
CA GLY A 124 -1.26 -0.01 18.53
C GLY A 124 -1.46 1.51 18.43
N GLY A 125 -0.92 2.10 17.37
CA GLY A 125 -1.16 3.48 16.93
C GLY A 125 -1.81 3.55 15.54
N PRO A 126 -2.12 4.76 15.04
CA PRO A 126 -2.62 4.91 13.67
C PRO A 126 -1.57 4.40 12.67
N PRO A 127 -1.97 3.67 11.61
CA PRO A 127 -1.02 3.14 10.65
C PRO A 127 -0.25 4.24 9.91
N GLY A 128 1.07 4.12 9.86
CA GLY A 128 1.92 4.92 8.99
C GLY A 128 2.05 4.28 7.60
N ARG A 129 2.38 5.10 6.60
CA ARG A 129 2.64 4.65 5.23
C ARG A 129 4.10 4.26 5.06
N SER A 130 4.33 3.19 4.32
CA SER A 130 5.64 2.77 3.81
C SER A 130 5.47 2.15 2.42
N ALA A 131 6.57 1.69 1.84
CA ALA A 131 6.60 0.94 0.59
C ALA A 131 7.61 -0.21 0.68
N LEU A 132 7.30 -1.31 0.02
CA LEU A 132 8.22 -2.44 -0.14
C LEU A 132 8.55 -2.63 -1.60
N VAL A 133 9.73 -3.19 -1.88
CA VAL A 133 10.02 -3.82 -3.16
C VAL A 133 10.11 -5.32 -2.94
N ALA A 134 9.43 -6.10 -3.77
CA ALA A 134 9.40 -7.55 -3.66
C ALA A 134 9.57 -8.24 -5.01
N CYS A 135 10.28 -9.38 -4.99
CA CYS A 135 10.40 -10.27 -6.14
C CYS A 135 9.24 -11.25 -6.15
N LEU A 136 8.29 -11.06 -7.06
CA LEU A 136 7.06 -11.84 -7.13
C LEU A 136 7.06 -12.75 -8.36
N SER A 137 6.55 -13.97 -8.20
CA SER A 137 6.39 -14.94 -9.30
C SER A 137 5.23 -14.59 -10.24
N GLN A 138 4.28 -13.78 -9.77
CA GLN A 138 3.11 -13.31 -10.51
C GLN A 138 2.69 -11.91 -10.03
N ALA A 139 1.95 -11.20 -10.86
CA ALA A 139 1.29 -9.96 -10.43
C ALA A 139 0.16 -10.28 -9.43
N PRO A 140 0.06 -9.57 -8.31
CA PRO A 140 -1.04 -9.76 -7.37
C PRO A 140 -2.36 -9.27 -7.98
N SER A 141 -3.47 -9.94 -7.66
CA SER A 141 -4.80 -9.45 -8.05
C SER A 141 -5.23 -8.23 -7.22
N ALA A 142 -4.72 -8.13 -5.99
CA ALA A 142 -4.89 -7.02 -5.06
C ALA A 142 -3.83 -7.12 -3.95
N VAL A 143 -3.58 -6.00 -3.26
CA VAL A 143 -2.65 -5.93 -2.12
C VAL A 143 -3.42 -5.44 -0.89
N PHE A 144 -3.26 -6.14 0.22
CA PHE A 144 -3.94 -5.84 1.49
C PHE A 144 -2.96 -5.71 2.64
N SER A 145 -3.43 -5.11 3.73
CA SER A 145 -2.69 -4.95 4.97
C SER A 145 -3.17 -5.92 6.06
N SER A 146 -2.21 -6.47 6.81
CA SER A 146 -2.43 -7.19 8.06
C SER A 146 -1.52 -6.62 9.14
N LEU A 147 -2.06 -5.76 10.00
CA LEU A 147 -1.29 -5.05 11.01
C LEU A 147 -1.54 -5.66 12.39
N SER A 148 -0.46 -5.97 13.10
CA SER A 148 -0.52 -6.49 14.46
C SER A 148 0.51 -5.82 15.35
N GLY A 149 0.17 -5.61 16.62
CA GLY A 149 1.06 -5.06 17.64
C GLY A 149 1.03 -5.94 18.88
N ALA A 150 2.15 -5.98 19.62
CA ALA A 150 2.17 -6.61 20.94
C ALA A 150 1.32 -5.79 21.94
N ILE A 151 0.41 -6.48 22.64
CA ILE A 151 -0.39 -5.92 23.74
C ILE A 151 0.40 -5.85 25.03
#